data_AF-A0A3D3JSY6-F1
#
_entry.id   AF-A0A3D3JSY6-F1
#
_cell.length_a   1.000
_cell.length_b   1.000
_cell.length_c   1.000
_cell.angle_alpha   90.00
_cell.angle_beta   90.00
_cell.angle_gamma   90.00
#
_symmetry.space_group_name_H-M   'P 1'
#
loop_
_entity.id
_entity.type
_entity.pdbx_description
1 polymer ?
#
loop_
_entity_poly.entity_id
_entity_poly.type
_entity_poly.pdbx_seq_one_letter_code
_entity_poly.pdbx_strand_id
1 'polypeptide(L)'
;MTIRTLMTVFLIALNTAFSSAALDYLGDSDLVAWWTFEAGDGETARDRTDNNNNGVLKNGAAWTPDAGIGTALKLDGVDDYVDCGDAEILDISEHITLEAWIYPYAGPPGETWIIGKTHSSYALAFNPNSTAWFYVSGGGNNPRVPVPLGEWSHVVGTYNGSKMRVYLNGELDAMYSLSEPIKSSGQSLWIGRTRDAYFNGMIDEVRIYRRPLSEREVRAHYADGRSRLPKPAPVDRSELKGLARQVFDLGDKPATLKIESVESVATDVKVPANICLQFQMGGRLAVADGVVLTVAGPIQAPLAHIFEGPGRVVFDSRFVKEVYPQWWGAKADRKTDDTAAIQAAIDACHQGGRVFLPAGTYAVSRTIKLRNKTRLIGDQAVLRGIVKAMLQAPDPGVRTSGWRIRGLTLNGMDRKSSGVGMDYTKQSYSLVEDVRIRGFDKGILLDGGNEASMYNTFRKVSVAACNTAIEANNSSIGFGFYDCIIGNIGTAFLINTTNQFVISNTTIEGFDTGVDMRRGDTLHLNYLYFASGKTGIKIAKGVSECTILNPRFSQVPEQIVDEADDTLILDKEYMDHGTDQ
;
A
#
# COMPACT_ATOMS: atom_id res chain seq x y z
N MET A 1 55.57 -43.88 37.12
CA MET A 1 56.50 -43.65 36.00
C MET A 1 55.64 -43.51 34.76
N THR A 2 55.52 -42.44 33.98
CA THR A 2 56.12 -41.10 33.92
C THR A 2 55.26 -40.32 32.91
N ILE A 3 55.30 -39.00 33.02
CA ILE A 3 54.78 -38.00 32.10
C ILE A 3 55.22 -38.23 30.63
N ARG A 4 54.33 -37.87 29.68
CA ARG A 4 54.44 -37.75 28.20
C ARG A 4 53.91 -38.93 27.38
N THR A 5 52.80 -38.72 26.65
CA THR A 5 52.78 -38.61 25.17
C THR A 5 51.45 -37.98 24.73
N LEU A 6 51.55 -36.91 23.92
CA LEU A 6 50.49 -36.15 23.26
C LEU A 6 49.87 -36.96 22.09
N MET A 7 48.70 -36.50 21.63
CA MET A 7 47.97 -36.90 20.41
C MET A 7 47.24 -38.25 20.46
N THR A 8 45.90 -38.21 20.49
CA THR A 8 45.02 -38.54 19.34
C THR A 8 43.60 -38.88 19.86
N VAL A 9 42.66 -37.97 19.57
CA VAL A 9 41.22 -38.19 19.28
C VAL A 9 40.38 -38.95 20.31
N PHE A 10 39.54 -38.22 21.04
CA PHE A 10 38.17 -38.68 21.33
C PHE A 10 37.22 -37.47 21.35
N LEU A 11 36.59 -37.22 20.19
CA LEU A 11 35.38 -36.41 20.07
C LEU A 11 34.26 -37.12 20.84
N ILE A 12 33.80 -36.52 21.93
CA ILE A 12 32.41 -36.69 22.37
C ILE A 12 31.73 -35.37 22.01
N ALA A 13 31.03 -35.39 20.88
CA ALA A 13 30.14 -34.33 20.45
C ALA A 13 28.96 -34.27 21.44
N LEU A 14 29.03 -33.36 22.40
CA LEU A 14 27.83 -32.84 23.07
C LEU A 14 27.14 -31.93 22.05
N ASN A 15 26.13 -32.47 21.40
CA ASN A 15 25.38 -31.83 20.32
C ASN A 15 24.35 -30.87 20.94
N THR A 16 24.79 -29.69 21.39
CA THR A 16 23.91 -28.54 21.55
C THR A 16 23.93 -27.79 20.23
N ALA A 17 22.83 -27.83 19.48
CA ALA A 17 22.62 -27.01 18.30
C ALA A 17 22.50 -25.53 18.74
N PHE A 18 23.63 -24.88 19.02
CA PHE A 18 23.73 -23.44 18.91
C PHE A 18 23.66 -23.12 17.41
N SER A 19 22.54 -22.52 16.99
CA SER A 19 22.33 -22.01 15.64
C SER A 19 23.53 -21.14 15.22
N SER A 20 23.98 -21.29 13.98
CA SER A 20 25.03 -20.47 13.38
C SER A 20 24.70 -18.97 13.36
N ALA A 21 23.45 -18.58 13.61
CA ALA A 21 23.04 -17.18 13.76
C ALA A 21 23.48 -16.54 15.10
N ALA A 22 23.68 -17.35 16.16
CA ALA A 22 24.13 -16.83 17.46
C ALA A 22 25.62 -16.41 17.46
N LEU A 23 26.41 -16.93 16.50
CA LEU A 23 27.83 -16.57 16.36
C LEU A 23 28.06 -15.31 15.53
N ASP A 24 27.16 -14.97 14.60
CA ASP A 24 27.21 -13.69 13.86
C ASP A 24 26.73 -12.50 14.71
N TYR A 25 26.03 -12.76 15.82
CA TYR A 25 25.47 -11.74 16.70
C TYR A 25 26.52 -11.07 17.62
N LEU A 26 27.63 -11.77 17.91
CA LEU A 26 28.69 -11.31 18.83
C LEU A 26 29.66 -10.29 18.19
N GLY A 27 29.35 -9.75 17.01
CA GLY A 27 30.29 -8.91 16.25
C GLY A 27 29.70 -7.69 15.54
N ASP A 28 28.40 -7.40 15.66
CA ASP A 28 27.85 -6.17 15.07
C ASP A 28 28.16 -4.98 15.98
N SER A 29 29.26 -4.28 15.67
CA SER A 29 29.67 -3.06 16.39
C SER A 29 28.63 -1.93 16.30
N ASP A 30 27.66 -2.04 15.38
CA ASP A 30 26.57 -1.08 15.26
C ASP A 30 25.32 -1.47 16.09
N LEU A 31 25.32 -2.62 16.79
CA LEU A 31 24.29 -2.94 17.80
C LEU A 31 24.57 -2.13 19.08
N VAL A 32 23.67 -1.21 19.39
CA VAL A 32 23.82 -0.26 20.50
C VAL A 32 23.25 -0.80 21.80
N ALA A 33 22.09 -1.46 21.75
CA ALA A 33 21.46 -2.05 22.94
C ALA A 33 20.57 -3.22 22.55
N TRP A 34 20.47 -4.22 23.43
CA TRP A 34 19.57 -5.37 23.26
C TRP A 34 18.99 -5.84 24.59
N TRP A 35 17.68 -5.67 24.76
CA TRP A 35 16.93 -6.23 25.89
C TRP A 35 16.14 -7.44 25.40
N THR A 36 16.62 -8.63 25.75
CA THR A 36 15.98 -9.91 25.39
C THR A 36 14.72 -10.21 26.19
N PHE A 37 14.52 -9.52 27.32
CA PHE A 37 13.54 -9.83 28.36
C PHE A 37 13.43 -11.28 28.86
N GLU A 38 14.30 -12.18 28.42
CA GLU A 38 14.58 -13.48 29.05
C GLU A 38 15.00 -13.29 30.51
N ALA A 39 14.27 -13.96 31.41
CA ALA A 39 14.12 -13.64 32.83
C ALA A 39 15.40 -13.13 33.52
N GLY A 40 15.27 -11.95 34.16
CA GLY A 40 16.29 -11.36 35.03
C GLY A 40 16.00 -11.60 36.51
N ASP A 41 17.04 -11.49 37.34
CA ASP A 41 16.89 -11.40 38.79
C ASP A 41 16.39 -9.99 39.15
N GLY A 42 15.19 -9.89 39.74
CA GLY A 42 14.65 -8.64 40.29
C GLY A 42 14.12 -7.67 39.22
N GLU A 43 14.37 -6.37 39.40
CA GLU A 43 13.79 -5.28 38.60
C GLU A 43 14.72 -4.80 37.46
N THR A 44 15.74 -5.57 37.08
CA THR A 44 16.75 -5.14 36.09
C THR A 44 16.52 -5.79 34.72
N ALA A 45 16.22 -5.00 33.70
CA ALA A 45 16.27 -5.38 32.30
C ALA A 45 17.70 -5.25 31.76
N ARG A 46 18.40 -6.38 31.61
CA ARG A 46 19.81 -6.35 31.18
C ARG A 46 19.93 -6.03 29.69
N ASP A 47 20.78 -5.07 29.36
CA ASP A 47 21.32 -4.88 28.02
C ASP A 47 22.35 -6.00 27.76
N ARG A 48 22.16 -6.76 26.69
CA ARG A 48 23.01 -7.89 26.31
C ARG A 48 24.24 -7.48 25.51
N THR A 49 24.40 -6.19 25.21
CA THR A 49 25.61 -5.64 24.60
C THR A 49 26.65 -5.27 25.67
N ASP A 50 27.88 -5.00 25.24
CA ASP A 50 28.94 -4.49 26.11
C ASP A 50 28.74 -3.01 26.52
N ASN A 51 27.68 -2.35 26.01
CA ASN A 51 27.40 -0.93 26.31
C ASN A 51 26.66 -0.74 27.64
N ASN A 52 26.14 -1.81 28.24
CA ASN A 52 25.58 -1.83 29.60
C ASN A 52 24.45 -0.80 29.84
N ASN A 53 23.59 -0.55 28.84
CA ASN A 53 22.41 0.32 28.97
C ASN A 53 21.27 -0.40 29.72
N ASN A 54 21.54 -0.94 30.89
CA ASN A 54 20.55 -1.71 31.64
C ASN A 54 19.33 -0.84 31.99
N GLY A 55 18.14 -1.41 31.83
CA GLY A 55 16.89 -0.82 32.25
C GLY A 55 16.49 -1.21 33.67
N VAL A 56 15.75 -0.32 34.32
CA VAL A 56 15.10 -0.57 35.61
C VAL A 56 13.58 -0.58 35.41
N LEU A 57 12.94 -1.71 35.75
CA LEU A 57 11.50 -1.87 35.76
C LEU A 57 10.89 -0.95 36.82
N LYS A 58 9.74 -0.33 36.51
CA LYS A 58 9.06 0.63 37.38
C LYS A 58 7.62 0.21 37.64
N ASN A 59 7.14 0.57 38.83
CA ASN A 59 5.73 0.58 39.25
C ASN A 59 4.94 -0.74 39.23
N GLY A 60 5.58 -1.87 38.91
CA GLY A 60 4.87 -3.15 38.84
C GLY A 60 5.11 -3.90 37.53
N ALA A 61 5.82 -3.29 36.57
CA ALA A 61 6.28 -3.94 35.36
C ALA A 61 6.91 -5.29 35.71
N ALA A 62 6.47 -6.35 35.05
CA ALA A 62 6.72 -7.70 35.51
C ALA A 62 7.18 -8.62 34.37
N TRP A 63 8.03 -9.58 34.71
CA TRP A 63 8.37 -10.69 33.83
C TRP A 63 7.15 -11.61 33.68
N THR A 64 6.81 -11.95 32.45
CA THR A 64 5.74 -12.92 32.14
C THR A 64 6.27 -13.92 31.13
N PRO A 65 5.78 -15.18 31.12
CA PRO A 65 6.00 -16.05 29.97
C PRO A 65 5.52 -15.35 28.69
N ASP A 66 6.33 -15.37 27.64
CA ASP A 66 6.00 -14.83 26.29
C ASP A 66 5.03 -15.76 25.52
N ALA A 67 4.50 -16.75 26.22
CA ALA A 67 3.78 -17.93 25.77
C ALA A 67 4.65 -18.98 25.03
N GLY A 68 5.91 -18.70 24.71
CA GLY A 68 6.85 -19.56 23.96
C GLY A 68 7.75 -20.39 24.86
N ILE A 69 9.06 -20.34 24.61
CA ILE A 69 10.08 -20.98 25.45
C ILE A 69 10.66 -19.99 26.47
N GLY A 70 10.43 -18.68 26.29
CA GLY A 70 11.10 -17.60 27.02
C GLY A 70 10.20 -16.78 27.92
N THR A 71 10.63 -15.57 28.22
CA THR A 71 9.87 -14.56 28.96
C THR A 71 9.90 -13.21 28.28
N ALA A 72 8.79 -12.49 28.38
CA ALA A 72 8.64 -11.12 27.91
C ALA A 72 8.40 -10.17 29.10
N LEU A 73 8.47 -8.86 28.83
CA LEU A 73 8.04 -7.85 29.78
C LEU A 73 6.54 -7.59 29.63
N LYS A 74 5.80 -7.68 30.74
CA LYS A 74 4.38 -7.29 30.83
C LYS A 74 4.25 -5.89 31.38
N LEU A 75 3.42 -5.09 30.72
CA LEU A 75 3.07 -3.72 31.09
C LEU A 75 1.54 -3.61 31.12
N ASP A 76 0.99 -3.05 32.20
CA ASP A 76 -0.46 -3.01 32.44
C ASP A 76 -1.21 -1.83 31.78
N GLY A 77 -0.47 -0.87 31.22
CA GLY A 77 -1.02 0.34 30.61
C GLY A 77 -1.45 1.44 31.57
N VAL A 78 -1.11 1.34 32.86
CA VAL A 78 -1.45 2.32 33.90
C VAL A 78 -0.25 3.18 34.26
N ASP A 79 0.84 2.57 34.74
CA ASP A 79 2.07 3.27 35.12
C ASP A 79 3.36 2.44 34.98
N ASP A 80 3.26 1.23 34.44
CA ASP A 80 4.39 0.31 34.19
C ASP A 80 5.28 0.76 33.02
N TYR A 81 6.60 0.72 33.21
CA TYR A 81 7.59 0.94 32.14
C TYR A 81 9.00 0.48 32.53
N VAL A 82 9.95 0.57 31.59
CA VAL A 82 11.39 0.43 31.87
C VAL A 82 12.11 1.75 31.63
N ASP A 83 12.88 2.18 32.63
CA ASP A 83 13.78 3.32 32.52
C ASP A 83 15.20 2.83 32.20
N CYS A 84 15.67 3.07 30.98
CA CYS A 84 17.02 2.69 30.52
C CYS A 84 18.06 3.78 30.77
N GLY A 85 17.65 4.90 31.37
CA GLY A 85 18.53 6.03 31.65
C GLY A 85 19.00 6.77 30.41
N ASP A 86 19.97 7.67 30.62
CA ASP A 86 20.63 8.44 29.57
C ASP A 86 22.09 7.99 29.44
N ALA A 87 22.58 7.93 28.20
CA ALA A 87 23.95 7.54 27.88
C ALA A 87 24.36 8.09 26.51
N GLU A 88 25.62 8.49 26.36
CA GLU A 88 26.16 9.07 25.12
C GLU A 88 26.02 8.12 23.91
N ILE A 89 26.12 6.81 24.13
CA ILE A 89 25.95 5.82 23.05
C ILE A 89 24.50 5.78 22.50
N LEU A 90 23.54 6.31 23.25
CA LEU A 90 22.14 6.47 22.86
C LEU A 90 21.89 7.82 22.14
N ASP A 91 22.89 8.70 22.02
CA ASP A 91 22.81 9.95 21.26
C ASP A 91 23.08 9.74 19.76
N ILE A 92 22.22 8.95 19.13
CA ILE A 92 22.33 8.57 17.72
C ILE A 92 21.92 9.75 16.82
N SER A 93 22.78 10.12 15.86
CA SER A 93 22.62 11.35 15.06
C SER A 93 22.47 11.14 13.54
N GLU A 94 22.85 9.99 12.99
CA GLU A 94 22.88 9.78 11.53
C GLU A 94 21.88 8.73 11.06
N HIS A 95 22.00 7.50 11.57
CA HIS A 95 21.24 6.34 11.12
C HIS A 95 20.77 5.53 12.31
N ILE A 96 19.58 4.95 12.23
CA ILE A 96 19.04 4.17 13.34
C ILE A 96 18.16 3.03 12.87
N THR A 97 18.18 1.93 13.61
CA THR A 97 17.09 0.94 13.62
C THR A 97 16.58 0.77 15.04
N LEU A 98 15.26 0.80 15.21
CA LEU A 98 14.56 0.37 16.42
C LEU A 98 13.74 -0.86 16.08
N GLU A 99 13.87 -1.94 16.82
CA GLU A 99 13.04 -3.13 16.66
C GLU A 99 12.52 -3.66 18.00
N ALA A 100 11.35 -4.28 17.95
CA ALA A 100 10.75 -4.98 19.08
C ALA A 100 9.74 -6.02 18.59
N TRP A 101 9.56 -7.07 19.37
CA TRP A 101 8.36 -7.88 19.36
C TRP A 101 7.35 -7.27 20.34
N ILE A 102 6.09 -7.15 19.91
CA ILE A 102 5.01 -6.63 20.75
C ILE A 102 3.76 -7.51 20.68
N TYR A 103 3.05 -7.60 21.80
CA TYR A 103 1.73 -8.20 21.93
C TYR A 103 0.81 -7.16 22.60
N PRO A 104 0.21 -6.23 21.84
CA PRO A 104 -0.67 -5.22 22.43
C PRO A 104 -2.02 -5.84 22.81
N TYR A 105 -2.49 -5.60 24.04
CA TYR A 105 -3.82 -6.05 24.47
C TYR A 105 -4.93 -5.09 24.00
N ALA A 106 -4.63 -3.79 23.96
CA ALA A 106 -5.54 -2.74 23.54
C ALA A 106 -4.76 -1.53 23.01
N GLY A 107 -5.45 -0.65 22.29
CA GLY A 107 -4.95 0.69 22.03
C GLY A 107 -4.84 1.49 23.35
N PRO A 108 -3.70 2.15 23.62
CA PRO A 108 -3.54 2.99 24.81
C PRO A 108 -4.48 4.22 24.76
N PRO A 109 -4.77 4.87 25.90
CA PRO A 109 -5.61 6.07 25.95
C PRO A 109 -5.00 7.29 25.24
N GLY A 110 -3.67 7.29 25.07
CA GLY A 110 -2.90 8.26 24.30
C GLY A 110 -1.72 7.57 23.62
N GLU A 111 -0.95 8.28 22.81
CA GLU A 111 0.25 7.70 22.19
C GLU A 111 1.30 7.34 23.24
N THR A 112 1.78 6.09 23.21
CA THR A 112 2.86 5.59 24.04
C THR A 112 4.04 5.15 23.18
N TRP A 113 5.21 4.96 23.79
CA TRP A 113 6.35 4.36 23.11
C TRP A 113 6.41 2.86 23.34
N ILE A 114 6.75 2.13 22.29
CA ILE A 114 7.32 0.78 22.40
C ILE A 114 8.73 0.96 22.95
N ILE A 115 9.53 1.81 22.30
CA ILE A 115 10.82 2.31 22.79
C ILE A 115 11.06 3.73 22.26
N GLY A 116 11.55 4.65 23.08
CA GLY A 116 11.82 6.01 22.62
C GLY A 116 12.57 6.87 23.63
N LYS A 117 13.25 7.89 23.11
CA LYS A 117 14.01 8.86 23.91
C LYS A 117 13.21 10.16 24.05
N THR A 118 12.89 10.78 22.91
CA THR A 118 11.91 11.87 22.81
C THR A 118 11.27 11.88 21.43
N HIS A 119 10.09 12.48 21.28
CA HIS A 119 9.50 12.73 19.96
C HIS A 119 10.42 13.56 19.05
N SER A 120 11.19 14.47 19.63
CA SER A 120 12.13 15.33 18.90
C SER A 120 13.44 14.64 18.54
N SER A 121 13.70 13.43 19.05
CA SER A 121 14.89 12.63 18.74
C SER A 121 14.48 11.40 17.93
N TYR A 122 14.32 10.24 18.57
CA TYR A 122 13.78 9.04 17.94
C TYR A 122 12.82 8.30 18.87
N ALA A 123 11.83 7.63 18.28
CA ALA A 123 10.95 6.70 18.96
C ALA A 123 10.29 5.71 18.00
N LEU A 124 10.04 4.50 18.47
CA LEU A 124 9.07 3.58 17.92
C LEU A 124 7.84 3.62 18.84
N ALA A 125 6.72 4.13 18.34
CA ALA A 125 5.53 4.46 19.10
C ALA A 125 4.33 3.57 18.74
N PHE A 126 3.32 3.57 19.61
CA PHE A 126 2.07 2.86 19.44
C PHE A 126 0.90 3.74 19.90
N ASN A 127 -0.17 3.78 19.11
CA ASN A 127 -1.25 4.74 19.30
C ASN A 127 -2.61 4.09 19.62
N PRO A 128 -3.63 4.88 20.02
CA PRO A 128 -4.96 4.35 20.38
C PRO A 128 -5.67 3.56 19.27
N ASN A 129 -5.29 3.75 18.00
CA ASN A 129 -5.87 3.07 16.84
C ASN A 129 -5.13 1.77 16.48
N SER A 130 -4.38 1.18 17.42
CA SER A 130 -3.61 -0.04 17.21
C SER A 130 -2.61 0.07 16.05
N THR A 131 -1.93 1.20 15.93
CA THR A 131 -0.97 1.46 14.86
C THR A 131 0.39 1.79 15.44
N ALA A 132 1.45 1.15 14.93
CA ALA A 132 2.84 1.44 15.30
C ALA A 132 3.47 2.46 14.35
N TRP A 133 4.17 3.44 14.91
CA TRP A 133 4.72 4.62 14.22
C TRP A 133 6.22 4.71 14.48
N PHE A 134 6.98 5.21 13.51
CA PHE A 134 8.40 5.48 13.70
C PHE A 134 8.68 6.98 13.56
N TYR A 135 9.36 7.54 14.56
CA TYR A 135 9.69 8.95 14.68
C TYR A 135 11.19 9.19 14.58
N VAL A 136 11.54 10.23 13.81
CA VAL A 136 12.87 10.85 13.77
C VAL A 136 12.69 12.38 13.73
N SER A 137 13.40 13.09 14.60
CA SER A 137 13.56 14.55 14.63
C SER A 137 12.29 15.42 14.79
N GLY A 138 11.19 14.84 15.28
CA GLY A 138 9.96 15.56 15.67
C GLY A 138 9.08 16.07 14.53
N GLY A 139 9.37 15.72 13.28
CA GLY A 139 8.80 16.38 12.08
C GLY A 139 7.36 16.02 11.70
N GLY A 140 6.55 15.37 12.56
CA GLY A 140 5.20 14.89 12.19
C GLY A 140 5.18 13.86 11.04
N ASN A 141 6.36 13.37 10.65
CA ASN A 141 6.60 12.43 9.56
C ASN A 141 6.75 11.01 10.10
N ASN A 142 5.66 10.24 10.06
CA ASN A 142 5.57 8.99 10.81
C ASN A 142 5.11 7.88 9.85
N PRO A 143 6.03 7.15 9.16
CA PRO A 143 5.61 5.91 8.53
C PRO A 143 5.00 5.02 9.62
N ARG A 144 3.84 4.44 9.30
CA ARG A 144 2.99 3.77 10.27
C ARG A 144 2.41 2.49 9.71
N VAL A 145 2.16 1.53 10.58
CA VAL A 145 1.62 0.21 10.23
C VAL A 145 0.57 -0.24 11.25
N PRO A 146 -0.61 -0.72 10.82
CA PRO A 146 -1.58 -1.35 11.72
C PRO A 146 -0.99 -2.61 12.35
N VAL A 147 -1.17 -2.78 13.66
CA VAL A 147 -0.71 -3.95 14.40
C VAL A 147 -1.93 -4.68 14.96
N PRO A 148 -2.07 -6.00 14.75
CA PRO A 148 -3.16 -6.77 15.36
C PRO A 148 -3.05 -6.77 16.88
N LEU A 149 -4.18 -6.56 17.55
CA LEU A 149 -4.29 -6.74 19.00
C LEU A 149 -4.39 -8.22 19.33
N GLY A 150 -3.84 -8.63 20.48
CA GLY A 150 -3.90 -10.02 20.92
C GLY A 150 -3.01 -10.98 20.13
N GLU A 151 -2.03 -10.46 19.39
CA GLU A 151 -1.09 -11.27 18.61
C GLU A 151 0.33 -10.72 18.69
N TRP A 152 1.33 -11.62 18.70
CA TRP A 152 2.74 -11.24 18.61
C TRP A 152 3.06 -10.70 17.23
N SER A 153 3.60 -9.49 17.18
CA SER A 153 4.05 -8.82 15.96
C SER A 153 5.47 -8.30 16.10
N HIS A 154 6.29 -8.50 15.07
CA HIS A 154 7.63 -7.90 14.97
C HIS A 154 7.53 -6.56 14.26
N VAL A 155 7.85 -5.47 14.97
CA VAL A 155 7.78 -4.10 14.45
C VAL A 155 9.18 -3.51 14.38
N VAL A 156 9.55 -2.99 13.22
CA VAL A 156 10.89 -2.41 13.00
C VAL A 156 10.79 -1.05 12.31
N GLY A 157 11.45 -0.03 12.85
CA GLY A 157 11.65 1.26 12.23
C GLY A 157 13.10 1.45 11.80
N THR A 158 13.39 1.77 10.54
CA THR A 158 14.76 2.04 10.06
C THR A 158 14.88 3.44 9.44
N TYR A 159 16.01 4.10 9.67
CA TYR A 159 16.37 5.38 9.07
C TYR A 159 17.81 5.35 8.56
N ASN A 160 18.02 5.73 7.30
CA ASN A 160 19.33 5.71 6.64
C ASN A 160 19.85 7.12 6.29
N GLY A 161 19.39 8.17 6.97
CA GLY A 161 19.74 9.56 6.66
C GLY A 161 18.98 10.19 5.49
N SER A 162 18.20 9.40 4.74
CA SER A 162 17.37 9.90 3.61
C SER A 162 15.95 9.35 3.59
N LYS A 163 15.72 8.19 4.21
CA LYS A 163 14.45 7.46 4.19
C LYS A 163 14.20 6.76 5.51
N MET A 164 13.01 7.00 6.06
CA MET A 164 12.43 6.25 7.16
C MET A 164 11.58 5.10 6.58
N ARG A 165 11.61 3.94 7.22
CA ARG A 165 10.80 2.77 6.87
C ARG A 165 10.22 2.15 8.13
N VAL A 166 9.03 1.58 8.02
CA VAL A 166 8.45 0.71 9.04
C VAL A 166 8.09 -0.64 8.44
N TYR A 167 8.43 -1.69 9.17
CA TYR A 167 8.20 -3.08 8.80
C TYR A 167 7.29 -3.72 9.84
N LEU A 168 6.42 -4.62 9.37
CA LEU A 168 5.64 -5.51 10.22
C LEU A 168 5.90 -6.94 9.77
N ASN A 169 6.27 -7.79 10.73
CA ASN A 169 6.42 -9.23 10.50
C ASN A 169 7.35 -9.57 9.32
N GLY A 170 8.46 -8.81 9.19
CA GLY A 170 9.49 -9.06 8.19
C GLY A 170 9.25 -8.43 6.80
N GLU A 171 8.11 -7.77 6.59
CA GLU A 171 7.75 -7.13 5.31
C GLU A 171 7.67 -5.60 5.45
N LEU A 172 8.09 -4.88 4.41
CA LEU A 172 8.05 -3.42 4.37
C LEU A 172 6.61 -2.93 4.19
N ASP A 173 6.11 -2.14 5.15
CA ASP A 173 4.72 -1.66 5.14
C ASP A 173 4.60 -0.22 4.63
N ALA A 174 5.38 0.70 5.20
CA ALA A 174 5.37 2.11 4.81
C ALA A 174 6.77 2.73 4.81
N MET A 175 6.94 3.79 4.01
CA MET A 175 8.17 4.58 3.97
C MET A 175 7.88 6.08 3.88
N TYR A 176 8.86 6.87 4.31
CA TYR A 176 8.85 8.32 4.20
C TYR A 176 10.25 8.85 3.85
N SER A 177 10.34 9.81 2.94
CA SER A 177 11.62 10.45 2.60
C SER A 177 11.89 11.60 3.57
N LEU A 178 13.01 11.55 4.28
CA LEU A 178 13.45 12.57 5.23
C LEU A 178 14.97 12.70 5.12
N SER A 179 15.49 13.90 4.87
CA SER A 179 16.94 14.15 4.74
C SER A 179 17.41 15.14 5.80
N GLU A 180 17.28 14.76 7.07
CA GLU A 180 17.70 15.56 8.22
C GLU A 180 18.39 14.67 9.25
N PRO A 181 19.43 15.16 9.96
CA PRO A 181 20.06 14.40 11.02
C PRO A 181 19.07 14.10 12.16
N ILE A 182 19.31 12.99 12.86
CA ILE A 182 18.60 12.67 14.10
C ILE A 182 19.09 13.65 15.17
N LYS A 183 18.15 14.33 15.84
CA LYS A 183 18.53 15.23 16.94
C LYS A 183 18.89 14.40 18.18
N SER A 184 20.06 14.65 18.76
CA SER A 184 20.46 14.09 20.05
C SER A 184 19.62 14.70 21.20
N SER A 185 19.56 14.02 22.35
CA SER A 185 18.79 14.45 23.51
C SER A 185 19.44 13.93 24.79
N GLY A 186 19.64 14.74 25.82
CA GLY A 186 20.07 14.25 27.14
C GLY A 186 18.92 13.72 28.01
N GLN A 187 17.89 13.12 27.41
CA GLN A 187 16.74 12.56 28.13
C GLN A 187 16.87 11.04 28.21
N SER A 188 16.29 10.46 29.27
CA SER A 188 16.26 9.01 29.44
C SER A 188 15.56 8.32 28.27
N LEU A 189 16.08 7.15 27.90
CA LEU A 189 15.42 6.21 27.00
C LEU A 189 14.41 5.38 27.79
N TRP A 190 13.17 5.31 27.31
CA TRP A 190 12.11 4.52 27.93
C TRP A 190 11.58 3.44 27.00
N ILE A 191 11.22 2.30 27.59
CA ILE A 191 10.47 1.22 26.95
C ILE A 191 9.07 1.22 27.58
N GLY A 192 8.04 1.26 26.74
CA GLY A 192 6.65 1.11 27.20
C GLY A 192 5.94 2.39 27.67
N ARG A 193 6.53 3.58 27.57
CA ARG A 193 5.85 4.83 27.97
C ARG A 193 6.23 6.07 27.17
N THR A 194 5.31 7.03 27.15
CA THR A 194 5.61 8.46 26.97
C THR A 194 5.50 9.18 28.33
N ARG A 195 5.47 10.51 28.33
CA ARG A 195 5.15 11.27 29.54
C ARG A 195 3.73 10.98 30.04
N ASP A 196 2.79 10.81 29.12
CA ASP A 196 1.34 10.87 29.40
C ASP A 196 0.58 9.56 29.11
N ALA A 197 1.24 8.53 28.58
CA ALA A 197 0.63 7.24 28.30
C ALA A 197 1.60 6.07 28.50
N TYR A 198 1.03 4.89 28.73
CA TYR A 198 1.74 3.64 29.01
C TYR A 198 1.27 2.53 28.06
N PHE A 199 2.16 1.62 27.72
CA PHE A 199 1.87 0.48 26.85
C PHE A 199 1.12 -0.59 27.63
N ASN A 200 0.05 -1.11 27.05
CA ASN A 200 -0.75 -2.20 27.63
C ASN A 200 -0.55 -3.48 26.81
N GLY A 201 0.26 -4.39 27.32
CA GLY A 201 0.60 -5.61 26.61
C GLY A 201 1.92 -6.22 27.04
N MET A 202 2.51 -7.01 26.14
CA MET A 202 3.84 -7.60 26.31
C MET A 202 4.81 -7.05 25.27
N ILE A 203 6.06 -6.85 25.67
CA ILE A 203 7.16 -6.41 24.81
C ILE A 203 8.32 -7.39 24.99
N ASP A 204 8.96 -7.73 23.88
CA ASP A 204 10.10 -8.64 23.86
C ASP A 204 11.15 -8.23 22.81
N GLU A 205 12.38 -8.74 22.94
CA GLU A 205 13.45 -8.68 21.94
C GLU A 205 13.70 -7.26 21.38
N VAL A 206 13.82 -6.29 22.28
CA VAL A 206 13.98 -4.87 21.92
C VAL A 206 15.43 -4.57 21.58
N ARG A 207 15.69 -3.99 20.40
CA ARG A 207 17.05 -3.62 19.96
C ARG A 207 17.13 -2.21 19.40
N ILE A 208 18.32 -1.63 19.54
CA ILE A 208 18.74 -0.39 18.88
C ILE A 208 20.00 -0.65 18.08
N TYR A 209 20.01 -0.23 16.82
CA TYR A 209 21.21 -0.20 15.99
C TYR A 209 21.52 1.23 15.53
N ARG A 210 22.80 1.57 15.39
CA ARG A 210 23.28 2.83 14.77
C ARG A 210 23.45 2.73 13.25
N ARG A 211 22.79 1.75 12.64
CA ARG A 211 22.73 1.52 11.19
C ARG A 211 21.31 1.13 10.77
N PRO A 212 20.92 1.36 9.51
CA PRO A 212 19.66 0.85 9.00
C PRO A 212 19.81 -0.65 8.69
N LEU A 213 18.98 -1.51 9.29
CA LEU A 213 18.90 -2.91 8.88
C LEU A 213 18.34 -3.03 7.46
N SER A 214 18.85 -3.98 6.69
CA SER A 214 18.33 -4.35 5.38
C SER A 214 17.04 -5.18 5.48
N GLU A 215 16.22 -5.22 4.42
CA GLU A 215 14.99 -6.02 4.40
C GLU A 215 15.25 -7.51 4.65
N ARG A 216 16.42 -8.02 4.23
CA ARG A 216 16.83 -9.41 4.47
C ARG A 216 17.11 -9.66 5.95
N GLU A 217 17.80 -8.74 6.63
CA GLU A 217 18.09 -8.84 8.07
C GLU A 217 16.80 -8.76 8.87
N VAL A 218 15.93 -7.78 8.58
CA VAL A 218 14.61 -7.64 9.23
C VAL A 218 13.77 -8.92 9.08
N ARG A 219 13.79 -9.54 7.90
CA ARG A 219 13.10 -10.81 7.65
C ARG A 219 13.73 -11.98 8.40
N ALA A 220 15.06 -12.00 8.52
CA ALA A 220 15.77 -13.02 9.27
C ALA A 220 15.45 -12.93 10.77
N HIS A 221 15.47 -11.72 11.36
CA HIS A 221 15.08 -11.49 12.76
C HIS A 221 13.64 -11.89 13.03
N TYR A 222 12.72 -11.56 12.10
CA TYR A 222 11.33 -12.02 12.19
C TYR A 222 11.23 -13.55 12.18
N ALA A 223 11.89 -14.21 11.24
CA ALA A 223 11.82 -15.67 11.12
C ALA A 223 12.38 -16.38 12.36
N ASP A 224 13.49 -15.87 12.90
CA ASP A 224 14.11 -16.37 14.13
C ASP A 224 13.19 -16.18 15.34
N GLY A 225 12.74 -14.95 15.62
CA GLY A 225 11.81 -14.68 16.74
C GLY A 225 10.51 -15.48 16.62
N ARG A 226 9.93 -15.57 15.42
CA ARG A 226 8.70 -16.34 15.18
C ARG A 226 8.86 -17.82 15.51
N SER A 227 10.06 -18.37 15.35
CA SER A 227 10.37 -19.78 15.64
C SER A 227 10.45 -20.11 17.13
N ARG A 228 10.69 -19.11 17.99
CA ARG A 228 10.81 -19.22 19.45
C ARG A 228 9.48 -19.02 20.18
N LEU A 229 8.62 -18.17 19.62
CA LEU A 229 7.24 -18.01 20.07
C LEU A 229 6.49 -19.33 19.99
N PRO A 230 5.48 -19.56 20.85
CA PRO A 230 4.75 -20.80 20.80
C PRO A 230 4.11 -20.92 19.43
N LYS A 231 4.16 -22.13 18.89
CA LYS A 231 3.15 -22.51 17.92
C LYS A 231 1.81 -22.27 18.63
N PRO A 232 0.83 -21.62 17.99
CA PRO A 232 -0.52 -21.53 18.54
C PRO A 232 -0.87 -22.89 19.14
N ALA A 233 -1.49 -22.91 20.33
CA ALA A 233 -1.93 -24.16 20.95
C ALA A 233 -2.42 -25.09 19.85
N PRO A 234 -1.91 -26.34 19.75
CA PRO A 234 -2.15 -27.18 18.59
C PRO A 234 -3.64 -27.13 18.32
N VAL A 235 -4.02 -26.53 17.18
CA VAL A 235 -5.42 -26.29 16.89
C VAL A 235 -6.12 -27.60 17.10
N ASP A 236 -7.10 -27.65 18.01
CA ASP A 236 -7.73 -28.92 18.35
C ASP A 236 -8.26 -29.51 17.05
N ARG A 237 -7.69 -30.65 16.69
CA ARG A 237 -7.99 -31.36 15.45
C ARG A 237 -9.50 -31.63 15.31
N SER A 238 -10.21 -31.76 16.44
CA SER A 238 -11.66 -31.98 16.47
C SER A 238 -12.48 -30.71 16.17
N GLU A 239 -11.90 -29.52 16.36
CA GLU A 239 -12.54 -28.23 16.08
C GLU A 239 -12.43 -27.82 14.60
N LEU A 240 -11.38 -28.29 13.92
CA LEU A 240 -11.18 -28.03 12.49
C LEU A 240 -12.16 -28.81 11.61
N LYS A 241 -12.80 -28.12 10.67
CA LYS A 241 -13.72 -28.71 9.69
C LYS A 241 -13.43 -28.19 8.28
N GLY A 242 -13.96 -28.89 7.27
CA GLY A 242 -13.89 -28.49 5.87
C GLY A 242 -12.46 -28.22 5.40
N LEU A 243 -12.27 -27.08 4.72
CA LEU A 243 -10.99 -26.69 4.16
C LEU A 243 -9.88 -26.56 5.22
N ALA A 244 -10.20 -25.99 6.39
CA ALA A 244 -9.22 -25.75 7.45
C ALA A 244 -8.57 -27.06 7.92
N ARG A 245 -9.40 -28.10 8.07
CA ARG A 245 -8.96 -29.44 8.45
C ARG A 245 -8.07 -30.09 7.39
N GLN A 246 -8.45 -29.96 6.12
CA GLN A 246 -7.71 -30.54 5.00
C GLN A 246 -6.32 -29.89 4.86
N VAL A 247 -6.24 -28.57 4.95
CA VAL A 247 -4.98 -27.82 4.92
C VAL A 247 -4.09 -28.23 6.09
N PHE A 248 -4.65 -28.32 7.29
CA PHE A 248 -3.93 -28.75 8.49
C PHE A 248 -3.34 -30.17 8.34
N ASP A 249 -4.11 -31.11 7.79
CA ASP A 249 -3.68 -32.51 7.62
C ASP A 249 -2.55 -32.68 6.60
N LEU A 250 -2.52 -31.81 5.58
CA LEU A 250 -1.46 -31.79 4.59
C LEU A 250 -0.15 -31.20 5.16
N GLY A 251 -0.27 -30.21 6.05
CA GLY A 251 0.89 -29.54 6.66
C GLY A 251 1.86 -29.00 5.60
N ASP A 252 3.14 -29.30 5.77
CA ASP A 252 4.21 -28.82 4.88
C ASP A 252 4.39 -29.66 3.60
N LYS A 253 3.58 -30.72 3.41
CA LYS A 253 3.72 -31.60 2.23
C LYS A 253 3.20 -30.89 0.98
N PRO A 254 3.94 -30.91 -0.14
CA PRO A 254 3.40 -30.45 -1.42
C PRO A 254 2.19 -31.29 -1.82
N ALA A 255 1.07 -30.63 -2.14
CA ALA A 255 -0.18 -31.33 -2.44
C ALA A 255 -1.11 -30.53 -3.35
N THR A 256 -2.04 -31.23 -4.00
CA THR A 256 -3.17 -30.63 -4.71
C THR A 256 -4.45 -30.99 -3.98
N LEU A 257 -5.16 -29.97 -3.50
CA LEU A 257 -6.46 -30.12 -2.88
C LEU A 257 -7.55 -29.93 -3.93
N LYS A 258 -8.35 -30.97 -4.18
CA LYS A 258 -9.45 -30.93 -5.14
C LYS A 258 -10.72 -30.45 -4.47
N ILE A 259 -11.28 -29.35 -4.96
CA ILE A 259 -12.59 -28.84 -4.54
C ILE A 259 -13.61 -29.31 -5.57
N GLU A 260 -14.37 -30.35 -5.21
CA GLU A 260 -15.31 -31.03 -6.13
C GLU A 260 -16.77 -30.64 -5.88
N SER A 261 -17.04 -30.06 -4.70
CA SER A 261 -18.37 -29.58 -4.31
C SER A 261 -18.24 -28.30 -3.47
N VAL A 262 -19.35 -27.78 -2.96
CA VAL A 262 -19.34 -26.63 -2.06
C VAL A 262 -18.77 -27.05 -0.71
N GLU A 263 -17.67 -26.44 -0.29
CA GLU A 263 -17.05 -26.63 1.02
C GLU A 263 -17.13 -25.35 1.85
N SER A 264 -17.55 -25.46 3.10
CA SER A 264 -17.60 -24.35 4.05
C SER A 264 -16.20 -23.97 4.56
N VAL A 265 -15.90 -22.68 4.59
CA VAL A 265 -14.74 -22.10 5.28
C VAL A 265 -15.28 -21.29 6.47
N ALA A 266 -15.34 -21.94 7.64
CA ALA A 266 -16.00 -21.42 8.83
C ALA A 266 -15.07 -20.68 9.80
N THR A 267 -13.76 -20.76 9.59
CA THR A 267 -12.72 -20.07 10.35
C THR A 267 -11.68 -19.55 9.39
N ASP A 268 -10.82 -18.64 9.85
CA ASP A 268 -9.71 -18.16 9.03
C ASP A 268 -8.82 -19.33 8.59
N VAL A 269 -8.50 -19.37 7.30
CA VAL A 269 -7.65 -20.40 6.72
C VAL A 269 -6.58 -19.76 5.86
N LYS A 270 -5.32 -20.17 6.07
CA LYS A 270 -4.22 -19.86 5.17
C LYS A 270 -3.82 -21.10 4.41
N VAL A 271 -4.11 -21.14 3.10
CA VAL A 271 -3.61 -22.17 2.19
C VAL A 271 -2.16 -21.81 1.83
N PRO A 272 -1.16 -22.60 2.24
CA PRO A 272 0.25 -22.28 2.05
C PRO A 272 0.74 -22.56 0.62
N ALA A 273 1.95 -22.07 0.31
CA ALA A 273 2.56 -22.12 -1.02
C ALA A 273 2.76 -23.54 -1.59
N ASN A 274 2.89 -24.54 -0.72
CA ASN A 274 3.04 -25.94 -1.09
C ASN A 274 1.70 -26.61 -1.47
N ILE A 275 0.55 -25.96 -1.24
CA ILE A 275 -0.76 -26.53 -1.54
C ILE A 275 -1.40 -25.80 -2.73
N CYS A 276 -1.72 -26.55 -3.79
CA CYS A 276 -2.47 -26.08 -4.95
C CYS A 276 -3.97 -26.33 -4.73
N LEU A 277 -4.81 -25.30 -4.86
CA LEU A 277 -6.27 -25.49 -4.92
C LEU A 277 -6.70 -25.79 -6.35
N GLN A 278 -7.32 -26.95 -6.58
CA GLN A 278 -7.84 -27.35 -7.88
C GLN A 278 -9.37 -27.43 -7.83
N PHE A 279 -10.05 -26.50 -8.49
CA PHE A 279 -11.50 -26.45 -8.57
C PHE A 279 -12.01 -27.29 -9.74
N GLN A 280 -12.93 -28.20 -9.46
CA GLN A 280 -13.66 -28.98 -10.46
C GLN A 280 -15.07 -28.42 -10.67
N MET A 281 -15.83 -29.01 -11.59
CA MET A 281 -17.19 -28.59 -11.90
C MET A 281 -18.10 -28.70 -10.67
N GLY A 282 -18.63 -27.57 -10.21
CA GLY A 282 -19.48 -27.50 -9.00
C GLY A 282 -18.71 -27.26 -7.70
N GLY A 283 -17.37 -27.30 -7.73
CA GLY A 283 -16.52 -26.99 -6.59
C GLY A 283 -16.56 -25.50 -6.22
N ARG A 284 -16.85 -25.19 -4.95
CA ARG A 284 -16.81 -23.82 -4.42
C ARG A 284 -16.34 -23.80 -2.98
N LEU A 285 -15.79 -22.67 -2.56
CA LEU A 285 -15.52 -22.36 -1.17
C LEU A 285 -16.51 -21.32 -0.67
N ALA A 286 -17.35 -21.71 0.29
CA ALA A 286 -18.31 -20.84 0.96
C ALA A 286 -17.68 -20.22 2.20
N VAL A 287 -17.21 -18.97 2.09
CA VAL A 287 -16.49 -18.27 3.16
C VAL A 287 -17.49 -17.56 4.07
N ALA A 288 -17.51 -17.96 5.35
CA ALA A 288 -18.45 -17.45 6.33
C ALA A 288 -18.23 -15.96 6.67
N ASP A 289 -19.23 -15.33 7.28
CA ASP A 289 -19.13 -13.91 7.64
C ASP A 289 -18.03 -13.67 8.67
N GLY A 290 -17.30 -12.57 8.52
CA GLY A 290 -16.13 -12.24 9.33
C GLY A 290 -14.90 -13.13 9.09
N VAL A 291 -14.98 -14.16 8.25
CA VAL A 291 -13.88 -15.10 7.98
C VAL A 291 -13.01 -14.63 6.81
N VAL A 292 -11.71 -14.84 6.93
CA VAL A 292 -10.71 -14.57 5.89
C VAL A 292 -10.07 -15.87 5.39
N LEU A 293 -10.27 -16.15 4.11
CA LEU A 293 -9.51 -17.17 3.37
C LEU A 293 -8.30 -16.52 2.70
N THR A 294 -7.09 -16.87 3.15
CA THR A 294 -5.84 -16.46 2.52
C THR A 294 -5.31 -17.59 1.65
N VAL A 295 -5.17 -17.37 0.34
CA VAL A 295 -4.59 -18.33 -0.61
C VAL A 295 -3.20 -17.86 -1.00
N ALA A 296 -2.20 -18.50 -0.38
CA ALA A 296 -0.78 -18.25 -0.62
C ALA A 296 -0.11 -19.36 -1.44
N GLY A 297 -0.91 -20.18 -2.15
CA GLY A 297 -0.45 -21.23 -3.06
C GLY A 297 -1.12 -21.15 -4.43
N PRO A 298 -0.72 -22.00 -5.39
CA PRO A 298 -1.28 -21.99 -6.74
C PRO A 298 -2.78 -22.28 -6.75
N ILE A 299 -3.47 -21.74 -7.75
CA ILE A 299 -4.89 -22.02 -8.00
C ILE A 299 -5.08 -22.51 -9.44
N GLN A 300 -5.80 -23.62 -9.60
CA GLN A 300 -6.26 -24.15 -10.87
C GLN A 300 -7.78 -24.11 -10.86
N ALA A 301 -8.36 -23.12 -11.53
CA ALA A 301 -9.81 -22.94 -11.52
C ALA A 301 -10.33 -22.57 -12.93
N PRO A 302 -11.56 -23.01 -13.27
CA PRO A 302 -12.24 -22.52 -14.47
C PRO A 302 -12.66 -21.04 -14.31
N LEU A 303 -13.07 -20.42 -15.41
CA LEU A 303 -13.79 -19.13 -15.40
C LEU A 303 -15.24 -19.34 -14.95
N ALA A 304 -15.43 -19.74 -13.71
CA ALA A 304 -16.73 -20.00 -13.11
C ALA A 304 -16.76 -19.55 -11.65
N HIS A 305 -17.96 -19.54 -11.06
CA HIS A 305 -18.18 -19.16 -9.67
C HIS A 305 -17.58 -20.22 -8.73
N ILE A 306 -16.51 -19.86 -8.02
CA ILE A 306 -15.72 -20.73 -7.13
C ILE A 306 -15.62 -20.23 -5.68
N PHE A 307 -15.93 -18.96 -5.41
CA PHE A 307 -16.02 -18.39 -4.07
C PHE A 307 -17.42 -17.82 -3.84
N GLU A 308 -18.04 -18.18 -2.74
CA GLU A 308 -19.33 -17.65 -2.32
C GLU A 308 -19.33 -17.35 -0.81
N GLY A 309 -20.40 -16.72 -0.33
CA GLY A 309 -20.51 -16.28 1.06
C GLY A 309 -19.99 -14.86 1.31
N PRO A 310 -20.28 -14.29 2.50
CA PRO A 310 -19.96 -12.91 2.84
C PRO A 310 -18.50 -12.69 3.30
N GLY A 311 -17.74 -13.77 3.53
CA GLY A 311 -16.36 -13.69 3.98
C GLY A 311 -15.39 -13.16 2.91
N ARG A 312 -14.18 -12.83 3.35
CA ARG A 312 -13.14 -12.24 2.50
C ARG A 312 -12.18 -13.30 1.98
N VAL A 313 -11.83 -13.21 0.70
CA VAL A 313 -10.75 -13.99 0.10
C VAL A 313 -9.57 -13.05 -0.19
N VAL A 314 -8.36 -13.51 0.07
CA VAL A 314 -7.11 -12.78 -0.13
C VAL A 314 -6.13 -13.66 -0.92
N PHE A 315 -5.47 -13.07 -1.90
CA PHE A 315 -4.45 -13.75 -2.69
C PHE A 315 -3.05 -13.21 -2.44
N ASP A 316 -2.09 -14.12 -2.37
CA ASP A 316 -0.68 -13.79 -2.52
C ASP A 316 -0.32 -13.68 -4.00
N SER A 317 0.03 -12.46 -4.44
CA SER A 317 0.34 -12.15 -5.84
C SER A 317 1.55 -12.89 -6.41
N ARG A 318 2.39 -13.50 -5.56
CA ARG A 318 3.51 -14.34 -5.99
C ARG A 318 3.04 -15.64 -6.64
N PHE A 319 1.90 -16.15 -6.19
CA PHE A 319 1.35 -17.44 -6.61
C PHE A 319 0.10 -17.30 -7.47
N VAL A 320 -0.77 -16.33 -7.16
CA VAL A 320 -1.99 -16.06 -7.92
C VAL A 320 -1.81 -14.78 -8.73
N LYS A 321 -1.42 -14.95 -10.00
CA LYS A 321 -1.04 -13.84 -10.89
C LYS A 321 -2.21 -13.17 -11.57
N GLU A 322 -3.36 -13.84 -11.67
CA GLU A 322 -4.56 -13.40 -12.37
C GLU A 322 -5.78 -13.83 -11.57
N VAL A 323 -6.70 -12.89 -11.38
CA VAL A 323 -7.93 -13.06 -10.60
C VAL A 323 -9.09 -12.58 -11.46
N TYR A 324 -10.19 -13.34 -11.42
CA TYR A 324 -11.32 -13.14 -12.33
C TYR A 324 -12.59 -12.85 -11.53
N PRO A 325 -13.36 -11.79 -11.86
CA PRO A 325 -14.68 -11.56 -11.25
C PRO A 325 -15.63 -12.76 -11.38
N GLN A 326 -15.47 -13.59 -12.41
CA GLN A 326 -16.21 -14.83 -12.60
C GLN A 326 -16.08 -15.77 -11.39
N TRP A 327 -14.96 -15.71 -10.67
CA TRP A 327 -14.75 -16.49 -9.45
C TRP A 327 -15.73 -16.14 -8.32
N TRP A 328 -16.33 -14.95 -8.34
CA TRP A 328 -17.43 -14.51 -7.47
C TRP A 328 -18.77 -14.39 -8.21
N GLY A 329 -18.89 -15.03 -9.37
CA GLY A 329 -20.17 -15.16 -10.07
C GLY A 329 -20.50 -14.08 -11.09
N ALA A 330 -19.56 -13.19 -11.44
CA ALA A 330 -19.78 -12.23 -12.54
C ALA A 330 -20.18 -12.94 -13.84
N LYS A 331 -21.16 -12.39 -14.56
CA LYS A 331 -21.75 -12.99 -15.77
C LYS A 331 -21.38 -12.26 -17.05
N ALA A 332 -21.15 -10.96 -17.00
CA ALA A 332 -20.84 -10.14 -18.18
C ALA A 332 -21.92 -10.18 -19.28
N ASP A 333 -23.19 -10.37 -18.88
CA ASP A 333 -24.35 -10.60 -19.76
C ASP A 333 -25.22 -9.34 -20.00
N ARG A 334 -24.72 -8.17 -19.58
CA ARG A 334 -25.38 -6.85 -19.59
C ARG A 334 -26.58 -6.70 -18.64
N LYS A 335 -27.01 -7.78 -17.99
CA LYS A 335 -28.25 -7.81 -17.19
C LYS A 335 -27.96 -8.00 -15.71
N THR A 336 -27.15 -9.00 -15.40
CA THR A 336 -26.74 -9.35 -14.05
C THR A 336 -25.85 -8.23 -13.50
N ASP A 337 -26.16 -7.76 -12.30
CA ASP A 337 -25.32 -6.79 -11.61
C ASP A 337 -24.02 -7.47 -11.15
N ASP A 338 -22.94 -7.19 -11.87
CA ASP A 338 -21.63 -7.79 -11.65
C ASP A 338 -20.79 -7.00 -10.64
N THR A 339 -21.33 -5.91 -10.06
CA THR A 339 -20.56 -4.97 -9.26
C THR A 339 -19.91 -5.61 -8.05
N ALA A 340 -20.64 -6.47 -7.32
CA ALA A 340 -20.12 -7.13 -6.13
C ALA A 340 -18.98 -8.09 -6.47
N ALA A 341 -19.12 -8.84 -7.57
CA ALA A 341 -18.13 -9.80 -8.01
C ALA A 341 -16.83 -9.12 -8.51
N ILE A 342 -16.97 -7.99 -9.22
CA ILE A 342 -15.81 -7.18 -9.65
C ILE A 342 -15.10 -6.58 -8.42
N GLN A 343 -15.85 -6.03 -7.46
CA GLN A 343 -15.25 -5.47 -6.25
C GLN A 343 -14.54 -6.54 -5.42
N ALA A 344 -15.12 -7.74 -5.27
CA ALA A 344 -14.50 -8.84 -4.54
C ALA A 344 -13.18 -9.29 -5.18
N ALA A 345 -13.12 -9.37 -6.51
CA ALA A 345 -11.88 -9.69 -7.23
C ALA A 345 -10.78 -8.65 -7.01
N ILE A 346 -11.14 -7.37 -6.98
CA ILE A 346 -10.22 -6.27 -6.67
C ILE A 346 -9.74 -6.33 -5.21
N ASP A 347 -10.66 -6.56 -4.27
CA ASP A 347 -10.36 -6.61 -2.84
C ASP A 347 -9.46 -7.81 -2.48
N ALA A 348 -9.59 -8.92 -3.21
CA ALA A 348 -8.73 -10.08 -3.05
C ALA A 348 -7.27 -9.82 -3.45
N CYS A 349 -7.00 -8.79 -4.26
CA CYS A 349 -5.66 -8.41 -4.74
C CYS A 349 -5.02 -7.26 -3.95
N HIS A 350 -5.33 -7.08 -2.66
CA HIS A 350 -4.93 -5.89 -1.89
C HIS A 350 -3.41 -5.71 -1.73
N GLN A 351 -2.60 -6.78 -1.84
CA GLN A 351 -1.13 -6.70 -1.80
C GLN A 351 -0.50 -6.47 -3.19
N GLY A 352 -1.32 -6.16 -4.20
CA GLY A 352 -0.95 -6.18 -5.60
C GLY A 352 -1.49 -7.42 -6.31
N GLY A 353 -1.64 -7.34 -7.63
CA GLY A 353 -2.23 -8.42 -8.43
C GLY A 353 -2.87 -7.89 -9.70
N ARG A 354 -3.22 -8.79 -10.62
CA ARG A 354 -3.97 -8.47 -11.84
C ARG A 354 -5.38 -9.01 -11.73
N VAL A 355 -6.36 -8.12 -11.82
CA VAL A 355 -7.76 -8.48 -12.02
C VAL A 355 -8.04 -8.42 -13.50
N PHE A 356 -8.38 -9.56 -14.09
CA PHE A 356 -8.65 -9.67 -15.51
C PHE A 356 -10.16 -9.79 -15.75
N LEU A 357 -10.69 -8.94 -16.63
CA LEU A 357 -12.08 -8.95 -17.07
C LEU A 357 -12.12 -9.50 -18.50
N PRO A 358 -12.58 -10.75 -18.69
CA PRO A 358 -12.84 -11.31 -20.00
C PRO A 358 -13.89 -10.51 -20.79
N ALA A 359 -13.93 -10.74 -22.10
CA ALA A 359 -14.88 -10.13 -23.01
C ALA A 359 -16.32 -10.30 -22.53
N GLY A 360 -17.10 -9.22 -22.60
CA GLY A 360 -18.48 -9.19 -22.15
C GLY A 360 -18.89 -7.80 -21.67
N THR A 361 -20.18 -7.65 -21.38
CA THR A 361 -20.72 -6.38 -20.85
C THR A 361 -21.17 -6.59 -19.41
N TYR A 362 -20.48 -5.97 -18.47
CA TYR A 362 -20.75 -6.05 -17.05
C TYR A 362 -21.69 -4.91 -16.67
N ALA A 363 -22.86 -5.23 -16.12
CA ALA A 363 -23.73 -4.21 -15.56
C ALA A 363 -23.20 -3.80 -14.19
N VAL A 364 -23.09 -2.49 -13.96
CA VAL A 364 -22.53 -1.90 -12.75
C VAL A 364 -23.56 -0.95 -12.12
N SER A 365 -23.92 -1.19 -10.86
CA SER A 365 -24.94 -0.45 -10.11
C SER A 365 -24.36 0.55 -9.11
N ARG A 366 -23.08 0.41 -8.76
CA ARG A 366 -22.36 1.32 -7.85
C ARG A 366 -20.90 1.47 -8.28
N THR A 367 -20.25 2.53 -7.81
CA THR A 367 -18.84 2.80 -8.10
C THR A 367 -17.94 1.62 -7.73
N ILE A 368 -17.10 1.20 -8.67
CA ILE A 368 -16.05 0.21 -8.42
C ILE A 368 -14.82 0.96 -7.90
N LYS A 369 -14.39 0.61 -6.69
CA LYS A 369 -13.23 1.22 -6.03
C LYS A 369 -11.98 0.39 -6.30
N LEU A 370 -10.97 1.03 -6.88
CA LEU A 370 -9.65 0.42 -7.04
C LEU A 370 -8.91 0.35 -5.70
N ARG A 371 -7.95 -0.57 -5.59
CA ARG A 371 -7.03 -0.67 -4.45
C ARG A 371 -5.61 -0.31 -4.89
N ASN A 372 -4.77 -0.01 -3.91
CA ASN A 372 -3.37 0.31 -4.14
C ASN A 372 -2.68 -0.85 -4.89
N LYS A 373 -1.80 -0.54 -5.86
CA LYS A 373 -1.07 -1.52 -6.70
C LYS A 373 -1.93 -2.50 -7.52
N THR A 374 -3.25 -2.40 -7.49
CA THR A 374 -4.14 -3.24 -8.30
C THR A 374 -4.01 -2.90 -9.79
N ARG A 375 -3.97 -3.91 -10.64
CA ARG A 375 -3.98 -3.76 -12.09
C ARG A 375 -5.29 -4.34 -12.63
N LEU A 376 -6.20 -3.48 -13.06
CA LEU A 376 -7.45 -3.87 -13.69
C LEU A 376 -7.26 -3.93 -15.21
N ILE A 377 -7.44 -5.10 -15.80
CA ILE A 377 -7.17 -5.35 -17.22
C ILE A 377 -8.43 -5.91 -17.87
N GLY A 378 -8.92 -5.27 -18.92
CA GLY A 378 -9.98 -5.77 -19.77
C GLY A 378 -9.46 -6.37 -21.06
N ASP A 379 -10.19 -7.36 -21.57
CA ASP A 379 -10.07 -7.85 -22.94
C ASP A 379 -11.44 -7.75 -23.62
N GLN A 380 -11.67 -6.65 -24.35
CA GLN A 380 -13.00 -6.29 -24.89
C GLN A 380 -14.11 -6.23 -23.81
N ALA A 381 -13.73 -5.96 -22.56
CA ALA A 381 -14.68 -5.83 -21.47
C ALA A 381 -15.31 -4.44 -21.44
N VAL A 382 -16.63 -4.42 -21.27
CA VAL A 382 -17.44 -3.19 -21.19
C VAL A 382 -18.06 -3.09 -19.81
N LEU A 383 -17.73 -2.03 -19.06
CA LEU A 383 -18.44 -1.67 -17.83
C LEU A 383 -19.55 -0.68 -18.17
N ARG A 384 -20.79 -0.95 -17.76
CA ARG A 384 -21.96 -0.13 -18.12
C ARG A 384 -22.90 0.07 -16.93
N GLY A 385 -23.31 1.31 -16.68
CA GLY A 385 -24.05 1.62 -15.44
C GLY A 385 -24.50 3.07 -15.29
N ILE A 386 -25.33 3.30 -14.28
CA ILE A 386 -25.68 4.61 -13.71
C ILE A 386 -25.06 4.63 -12.32
N VAL A 387 -24.03 5.44 -12.13
CA VAL A 387 -23.12 5.41 -10.97
C VAL A 387 -22.62 6.82 -10.70
N LYS A 388 -22.02 7.11 -9.54
CA LYS A 388 -21.37 8.42 -9.34
C LYS A 388 -20.10 8.53 -10.18
N ALA A 389 -19.25 7.51 -10.07
CA ALA A 389 -18.09 7.25 -10.92
C ALA A 389 -18.08 5.77 -11.32
N MET A 390 -17.72 5.42 -12.56
CA MET A 390 -17.61 3.99 -12.94
C MET A 390 -16.44 3.34 -12.21
N LEU A 391 -15.25 3.94 -12.35
CA LEU A 391 -14.04 3.55 -11.64
C LEU A 391 -13.59 4.71 -10.77
N GLN A 392 -13.30 4.42 -9.51
CA GLN A 392 -12.74 5.39 -8.57
C GLN A 392 -11.34 4.94 -8.16
N ALA A 393 -10.38 5.88 -8.18
CA ALA A 393 -9.05 5.68 -7.63
C ALA A 393 -9.09 5.23 -6.15
N PRO A 394 -8.02 4.60 -5.64
CA PRO A 394 -7.92 4.20 -4.24
C PRO A 394 -8.14 5.37 -3.27
N ASP A 395 -8.56 5.05 -2.04
CA ASP A 395 -9.02 6.03 -1.06
C ASP A 395 -8.04 7.21 -0.86
N PRO A 396 -8.55 8.46 -0.86
CA PRO A 396 -7.75 9.69 -0.81
C PRO A 396 -6.93 9.85 0.49
N GLY A 397 -7.36 9.23 1.58
CA GLY A 397 -6.67 9.31 2.88
C GLY A 397 -5.33 8.58 2.95
N VAL A 398 -4.98 7.77 1.95
CA VAL A 398 -3.82 6.86 1.98
C VAL A 398 -2.86 7.18 0.83
N ARG A 399 -1.55 7.26 1.12
CA ARG A 399 -0.54 7.32 0.06
C ARG A 399 -0.60 6.04 -0.76
N THR A 400 -1.00 6.16 -2.03
CA THR A 400 -1.07 5.02 -2.93
C THR A 400 -0.18 5.22 -4.13
N SER A 401 0.32 4.12 -4.68
CA SER A 401 1.20 4.15 -5.83
C SER A 401 0.96 2.97 -6.76
N GLY A 402 0.88 3.24 -8.07
CA GLY A 402 1.03 2.20 -9.09
C GLY A 402 -0.20 1.33 -9.36
N TRP A 403 -1.41 1.82 -9.06
CA TRP A 403 -2.62 1.22 -9.60
C TRP A 403 -2.73 1.49 -11.10
N ARG A 404 -3.32 0.55 -11.84
CA ARG A 404 -3.40 0.62 -13.31
C ARG A 404 -4.74 0.16 -13.84
N ILE A 405 -5.20 0.80 -14.90
CA ILE A 405 -6.36 0.38 -15.71
C ILE A 405 -5.89 0.19 -17.15
N ARG A 406 -6.26 -0.92 -17.79
CA ARG A 406 -6.00 -1.14 -19.21
C ARG A 406 -7.10 -1.89 -19.95
N GLY A 407 -7.35 -1.55 -21.22
CA GLY A 407 -8.13 -2.39 -22.14
C GLY A 407 -9.63 -2.45 -21.85
N LEU A 408 -10.19 -1.40 -21.24
CA LEU A 408 -11.60 -1.34 -20.86
C LEU A 408 -12.40 -0.35 -21.71
N THR A 409 -13.68 -0.65 -21.88
CA THR A 409 -14.67 0.35 -22.31
C THR A 409 -15.59 0.69 -21.14
N LEU A 410 -15.73 1.98 -20.82
CA LEU A 410 -16.61 2.50 -19.79
C LEU A 410 -17.78 3.23 -20.46
N ASN A 411 -19.00 2.81 -20.17
CA ASN A 411 -20.24 3.36 -20.75
C ASN A 411 -21.19 3.87 -19.65
N GLY A 412 -21.24 5.19 -19.49
CA GLY A 412 -22.24 5.87 -18.67
C GLY A 412 -23.61 5.89 -19.37
N MET A 413 -24.68 5.96 -18.57
CA MET A 413 -26.06 5.96 -19.07
C MET A 413 -26.88 7.19 -18.63
N ASP A 414 -26.27 8.15 -17.93
CA ASP A 414 -26.99 9.27 -17.30
C ASP A 414 -26.47 10.66 -17.67
N ARG A 415 -25.26 10.79 -18.24
CA ARG A 415 -24.55 12.06 -18.43
C ARG A 415 -24.50 12.94 -17.17
N LYS A 416 -24.46 12.33 -15.99
CA LYS A 416 -24.38 13.00 -14.68
C LYS A 416 -23.23 12.50 -13.82
N SER A 417 -22.50 11.54 -14.34
CA SER A 417 -21.49 10.75 -13.63
C SER A 417 -20.11 10.95 -14.21
N SER A 418 -19.08 10.39 -13.58
CA SER A 418 -17.73 10.33 -14.15
C SER A 418 -17.34 8.92 -14.63
N GLY A 419 -16.56 8.84 -15.71
CA GLY A 419 -16.00 7.56 -16.15
C GLY A 419 -14.92 7.08 -15.17
N VAL A 420 -13.82 7.83 -15.10
CA VAL A 420 -12.76 7.63 -14.10
C VAL A 420 -12.74 8.82 -13.16
N GLY A 421 -12.98 8.58 -11.87
CA GLY A 421 -12.81 9.55 -10.81
C GLY A 421 -11.46 9.37 -10.10
N MET A 422 -10.72 10.45 -9.95
CA MET A 422 -9.47 10.49 -9.18
C MET A 422 -9.57 11.60 -8.13
N ASP A 423 -9.86 11.22 -6.89
CA ASP A 423 -9.58 12.06 -5.74
C ASP A 423 -8.13 11.82 -5.33
N TYR A 424 -7.24 12.66 -5.85
CA TYR A 424 -5.83 12.32 -6.01
C TYR A 424 -4.93 12.75 -4.85
N THR A 425 -5.49 13.12 -3.69
CA THR A 425 -4.64 13.34 -2.52
C THR A 425 -3.75 12.11 -2.31
N LYS A 426 -2.44 12.34 -2.27
CA LYS A 426 -1.43 11.30 -2.00
C LYS A 426 -1.31 10.18 -3.05
N GLN A 427 -1.68 10.40 -4.32
CA GLN A 427 -1.50 9.41 -5.41
C GLN A 427 -0.19 9.60 -6.19
N SER A 428 0.47 8.52 -6.61
CA SER A 428 1.65 8.63 -7.49
C SER A 428 1.79 7.43 -8.45
N TYR A 429 2.31 7.66 -9.65
CA TYR A 429 2.67 6.60 -10.62
C TYR A 429 1.48 5.76 -11.16
N SER A 430 0.28 6.34 -11.25
CA SER A 430 -0.87 5.64 -11.81
C SER A 430 -0.88 5.65 -13.34
N LEU A 431 -1.43 4.60 -13.96
CA LEU A 431 -1.51 4.47 -15.42
C LEU A 431 -2.92 4.08 -15.86
N VAL A 432 -3.50 4.87 -16.75
CA VAL A 432 -4.71 4.53 -17.50
C VAL A 432 -4.32 4.41 -18.97
N GLU A 433 -4.42 3.21 -19.53
CA GLU A 433 -3.94 2.92 -20.88
C GLU A 433 -4.98 2.21 -21.73
N ASP A 434 -5.18 2.61 -22.98
CA ASP A 434 -6.07 1.87 -23.91
C ASP A 434 -7.48 1.71 -23.33
N VAL A 435 -8.05 2.82 -22.85
CA VAL A 435 -9.38 2.88 -22.24
C VAL A 435 -10.29 3.76 -23.09
N ARG A 436 -11.50 3.28 -23.36
CA ARG A 436 -12.56 4.03 -24.05
C ARG A 436 -13.62 4.46 -23.06
N ILE A 437 -13.97 5.73 -23.03
CA ILE A 437 -14.92 6.31 -22.06
C ILE A 437 -16.01 7.06 -22.82
N ARG A 438 -17.28 6.80 -22.49
CA ARG A 438 -18.40 7.50 -23.13
C ARG A 438 -19.66 7.58 -22.29
N GLY A 439 -20.50 8.59 -22.56
CA GLY A 439 -21.84 8.71 -21.97
C GLY A 439 -21.86 9.20 -20.52
N PHE A 440 -20.79 9.85 -20.08
CA PHE A 440 -20.64 10.44 -18.74
C PHE A 440 -20.83 11.96 -18.79
N ASP A 441 -20.99 12.61 -17.65
CA ASP A 441 -20.82 14.07 -17.58
C ASP A 441 -19.33 14.40 -17.81
N LYS A 442 -18.47 13.79 -16.98
CA LYS A 442 -17.01 13.90 -17.04
C LYS A 442 -16.41 12.57 -17.49
N GLY A 443 -15.64 12.55 -18.57
CA GLY A 443 -14.91 11.33 -18.94
C GLY A 443 -13.93 10.93 -17.84
N ILE A 444 -13.03 11.84 -17.52
CA ILE A 444 -12.07 11.76 -16.42
C ILE A 444 -12.26 13.00 -15.55
N LEU A 445 -12.46 12.77 -14.26
CA LEU A 445 -12.54 13.82 -13.25
C LEU A 445 -11.33 13.69 -12.31
N LEU A 446 -10.47 14.69 -12.33
CA LEU A 446 -9.35 14.84 -11.39
C LEU A 446 -9.77 15.89 -10.35
N ASP A 447 -10.14 15.44 -9.16
CA ASP A 447 -10.75 16.29 -8.13
C ASP A 447 -10.15 15.96 -6.75
N GLY A 448 -8.90 16.34 -6.56
CA GLY A 448 -8.11 16.09 -5.35
C GLY A 448 -7.91 17.34 -4.49
N GLY A 449 -7.28 17.18 -3.33
CA GLY A 449 -6.92 18.26 -2.41
C GLY A 449 -5.54 18.88 -2.69
N ASN A 450 -5.08 19.78 -1.81
CA ASN A 450 -3.85 20.58 -1.97
C ASN A 450 -2.51 19.80 -1.88
N GLU A 451 -2.53 18.48 -1.99
CA GLU A 451 -1.33 17.65 -1.87
C GLU A 451 -0.86 17.14 -3.24
N ALA A 452 0.45 17.25 -3.51
CA ALA A 452 1.05 16.91 -4.79
C ALA A 452 0.83 15.43 -5.17
N SER A 453 0.21 15.22 -6.34
CA SER A 453 0.29 13.99 -7.11
C SER A 453 1.49 14.04 -8.05
N MET A 454 2.08 12.90 -8.41
CA MET A 454 3.21 12.88 -9.35
C MET A 454 3.16 11.67 -10.29
N TYR A 455 3.52 11.90 -11.55
CA TYR A 455 3.73 10.87 -12.57
C TYR A 455 2.50 10.05 -12.93
N ASN A 456 1.32 10.68 -12.99
CA ASN A 456 0.09 10.02 -13.42
C ASN A 456 -0.07 10.13 -14.94
N THR A 457 -0.21 8.99 -15.62
CA THR A 457 -0.22 8.92 -17.09
C THR A 457 -1.53 8.39 -17.63
N PHE A 458 -2.08 9.09 -18.60
CA PHE A 458 -3.17 8.66 -19.45
C PHE A 458 -2.63 8.48 -20.87
N ARG A 459 -2.69 7.27 -21.41
CA ARG A 459 -2.14 6.94 -22.73
C ARG A 459 -3.15 6.20 -23.59
N LYS A 460 -3.31 6.59 -24.86
CA LYS A 460 -4.27 5.93 -25.77
C LYS A 460 -5.69 5.89 -25.19
N VAL A 461 -6.08 6.96 -24.49
CA VAL A 461 -7.42 7.09 -23.93
C VAL A 461 -8.32 7.74 -24.96
N SER A 462 -9.49 7.15 -25.21
CA SER A 462 -10.52 7.75 -26.04
C SER A 462 -11.71 8.17 -25.18
N VAL A 463 -12.14 9.43 -25.32
CA VAL A 463 -13.29 9.95 -24.59
C VAL A 463 -14.28 10.56 -25.58
N ALA A 464 -15.54 10.14 -25.53
CA ALA A 464 -16.55 10.68 -26.43
C ALA A 464 -17.95 10.75 -25.84
N ALA A 465 -18.80 11.65 -26.37
CA ALA A 465 -20.19 11.80 -25.96
C ALA A 465 -20.36 12.05 -24.45
N CYS A 466 -19.43 12.83 -23.87
CA CYS A 466 -19.52 13.39 -22.53
C CYS A 466 -19.76 14.91 -22.60
N ASN A 467 -20.09 15.58 -21.49
CA ASN A 467 -20.13 17.04 -21.49
C ASN A 467 -18.72 17.63 -21.42
N THR A 468 -17.87 17.04 -20.58
CA THR A 468 -16.44 17.36 -20.48
C THR A 468 -15.61 16.09 -20.58
N ALA A 469 -14.56 16.07 -21.41
CA ALA A 469 -13.76 14.86 -21.54
C ALA A 469 -12.82 14.68 -20.35
N ILE A 470 -12.03 15.70 -20.04
CA ILE A 470 -11.14 15.75 -18.88
C ILE A 470 -11.45 17.03 -18.10
N GLU A 471 -11.79 16.88 -16.82
CA GLU A 471 -11.87 18.00 -15.89
C GLU A 471 -10.79 17.86 -14.82
N ALA A 472 -9.95 18.89 -14.68
CA ALA A 472 -8.88 18.96 -13.69
C ALA A 472 -9.13 20.10 -12.69
N ASN A 473 -9.45 19.71 -11.47
CA ASN A 473 -9.78 20.56 -10.32
C ASN A 473 -8.68 20.49 -9.26
N ASN A 474 -8.47 21.63 -8.55
CA ASN A 474 -7.42 21.86 -7.55
C ASN A 474 -6.01 21.48 -8.04
N SER A 475 -4.93 21.83 -7.33
CA SER A 475 -3.51 21.69 -7.73
C SER A 475 -3.12 20.29 -8.28
N SER A 476 -3.51 20.01 -9.51
CA SER A 476 -3.29 18.74 -10.20
C SER A 476 -1.86 18.75 -10.72
N ILE A 477 -0.98 18.05 -10.01
CA ILE A 477 0.46 18.03 -10.31
C ILE A 477 0.85 16.77 -11.09
N GLY A 478 1.66 16.93 -12.14
CA GLY A 478 2.35 15.83 -12.81
C GLY A 478 1.43 14.86 -13.56
N PHE A 479 0.43 15.38 -14.26
CA PHE A 479 -0.48 14.62 -15.10
C PHE A 479 -0.10 14.75 -16.58
N GLY A 480 -0.04 13.61 -17.28
CA GLY A 480 0.28 13.57 -18.70
C GLY A 480 -0.76 12.79 -19.51
N PHE A 481 -1.22 13.40 -20.60
CA PHE A 481 -2.16 12.82 -21.56
C PHE A 481 -1.44 12.65 -22.91
N TYR A 482 -1.34 11.40 -23.37
CA TYR A 482 -0.56 11.02 -24.55
C TYR A 482 -1.37 10.15 -25.50
N ASP A 483 -1.30 10.43 -26.80
CA ASP A 483 -1.93 9.60 -27.84
C ASP A 483 -3.45 9.48 -27.68
N CYS A 484 -4.10 10.53 -27.17
CA CYS A 484 -5.53 10.50 -26.85
C CYS A 484 -6.41 10.90 -28.04
N ILE A 485 -7.66 10.43 -28.03
CA ILE A 485 -8.68 10.79 -29.03
C ILE A 485 -9.94 11.26 -28.31
N ILE A 486 -10.29 12.53 -28.47
CA ILE A 486 -11.44 13.15 -27.83
C ILE A 486 -12.43 13.59 -28.90
N GLY A 487 -13.68 13.17 -28.78
CA GLY A 487 -14.68 13.35 -29.83
C GLY A 487 -16.07 13.68 -29.32
N ASN A 488 -16.82 14.53 -30.01
CA ASN A 488 -18.25 14.80 -29.71
C ASN A 488 -18.45 15.22 -28.25
N ILE A 489 -17.83 16.34 -27.87
CA ILE A 489 -17.72 16.82 -26.48
C ILE A 489 -18.17 18.28 -26.38
N GLY A 490 -18.61 18.72 -25.20
CA GLY A 490 -18.67 20.15 -24.90
C GLY A 490 -17.24 20.69 -24.77
N THR A 491 -16.58 20.38 -23.66
CA THR A 491 -15.18 20.80 -23.40
C THR A 491 -14.24 19.60 -23.39
N ALA A 492 -13.17 19.59 -24.21
CA ALA A 492 -12.23 18.47 -24.19
C ALA A 492 -11.33 18.50 -22.94
N PHE A 493 -10.68 19.61 -22.65
CA PHE A 493 -9.92 19.79 -21.41
C PHE A 493 -10.39 21.04 -20.67
N LEU A 494 -11.02 20.84 -19.51
CA LEU A 494 -11.35 21.90 -18.57
C LEU A 494 -10.34 21.87 -17.42
N ILE A 495 -9.50 22.90 -17.37
CA ILE A 495 -8.36 22.97 -16.45
C ILE A 495 -8.58 24.13 -15.49
N ASN A 496 -9.15 23.83 -14.32
CA ASN A 496 -9.49 24.85 -13.32
C ASN A 496 -8.28 25.30 -12.49
N THR A 497 -7.35 24.39 -12.15
CA THR A 497 -6.07 24.70 -11.47
C THR A 497 -5.06 23.57 -11.75
N THR A 498 -3.85 23.87 -12.23
CA THR A 498 -2.80 22.85 -12.47
C THR A 498 -1.39 23.33 -12.13
N ASN A 499 -0.48 22.38 -11.95
CA ASN A 499 0.96 22.59 -11.99
C ASN A 499 1.58 21.39 -12.76
N GLN A 500 2.48 21.60 -13.73
CA GLN A 500 3.09 20.53 -14.53
C GLN A 500 2.09 19.58 -15.24
N PHE A 501 1.24 20.12 -16.12
CA PHE A 501 0.30 19.34 -16.92
C PHE A 501 0.80 19.20 -18.37
N VAL A 502 0.74 18.00 -18.94
CA VAL A 502 1.20 17.73 -20.32
C VAL A 502 0.08 17.12 -21.14
N ILE A 503 -0.18 17.69 -22.32
CA ILE A 503 -1.07 17.10 -23.33
C ILE A 503 -0.26 16.97 -24.61
N SER A 504 -0.13 15.74 -25.11
CA SER A 504 0.72 15.45 -26.25
C SER A 504 0.06 14.51 -27.24
N ASN A 505 0.26 14.75 -28.53
CA ASN A 505 -0.19 13.89 -29.63
C ASN A 505 -1.67 13.51 -29.49
N THR A 506 -2.54 14.49 -29.28
CA THR A 506 -3.96 14.28 -28.98
C THR A 506 -4.83 14.88 -30.08
N THR A 507 -5.76 14.06 -30.59
CA THR A 507 -6.76 14.49 -31.57
C THR A 507 -8.04 14.90 -30.85
N ILE A 508 -8.59 16.06 -31.22
CA ILE A 508 -9.83 16.60 -30.66
C ILE A 508 -10.79 16.94 -31.82
N GLU A 509 -11.97 16.31 -31.84
CA GLU A 509 -12.96 16.46 -32.90
C GLU A 509 -14.38 16.68 -32.35
N GLY A 510 -15.23 17.40 -33.07
CA GLY A 510 -16.60 17.71 -32.67
C GLY A 510 -16.71 18.30 -31.27
N PHE A 511 -16.04 19.43 -31.01
CA PHE A 511 -16.01 20.08 -29.69
C PHE A 511 -16.63 21.50 -29.67
N ASP A 512 -17.21 21.91 -28.53
CA ASP A 512 -17.52 23.32 -28.29
C ASP A 512 -16.25 24.09 -27.85
N THR A 513 -15.47 23.53 -26.94
CA THR A 513 -14.18 24.09 -26.49
C THR A 513 -13.12 23.00 -26.42
N GLY A 514 -11.97 23.22 -27.06
CA GLY A 514 -10.85 22.29 -27.04
C GLY A 514 -10.17 22.30 -25.67
N VAL A 515 -9.46 23.38 -25.35
CA VAL A 515 -8.79 23.55 -24.05
C VAL A 515 -9.30 24.83 -23.39
N ASP A 516 -9.84 24.76 -22.18
CA ASP A 516 -10.20 25.89 -21.32
C ASP A 516 -9.33 25.86 -20.07
N MET A 517 -8.33 26.75 -19.99
CA MET A 517 -7.43 26.88 -18.85
C MET A 517 -7.75 28.12 -18.04
N ARG A 518 -8.14 27.94 -16.77
CA ARG A 518 -8.61 29.03 -15.92
C ARG A 518 -7.57 29.53 -14.92
N ARG A 519 -6.71 28.65 -14.39
CA ARG A 519 -5.58 28.96 -13.50
C ARG A 519 -4.53 27.86 -13.57
N GLY A 520 -3.26 28.18 -13.30
CA GLY A 520 -2.20 27.18 -13.13
C GLY A 520 -0.80 27.69 -13.45
N ASP A 521 0.21 26.88 -13.08
CA ASP A 521 1.61 27.28 -13.19
C ASP A 521 2.20 26.94 -14.56
N THR A 522 2.26 25.65 -14.93
CA THR A 522 2.91 25.15 -16.16
C THR A 522 2.00 24.19 -16.94
N LEU A 523 1.72 24.52 -18.20
CA LEU A 523 1.00 23.67 -19.16
C LEU A 523 1.82 23.48 -20.45
N HIS A 524 2.01 22.23 -20.88
CA HIS A 524 2.64 21.90 -22.16
C HIS A 524 1.64 21.25 -23.10
N LEU A 525 1.36 21.91 -24.22
CA LEU A 525 0.49 21.43 -25.29
C LEU A 525 1.34 21.11 -26.52
N ASN A 526 1.52 19.82 -26.83
CA ASN A 526 2.44 19.37 -27.87
C ASN A 526 1.69 18.56 -28.94
N TYR A 527 1.81 18.93 -30.21
CA TYR A 527 1.24 18.15 -31.33
C TYR A 527 -0.26 17.86 -31.17
N LEU A 528 -1.04 18.87 -30.79
CA LEU A 528 -2.49 18.75 -30.74
C LEU A 528 -3.07 18.89 -32.16
N TYR A 529 -4.03 18.04 -32.49
CA TYR A 529 -4.77 18.13 -33.75
C TYR A 529 -6.25 18.40 -33.48
N PHE A 530 -6.70 19.59 -33.84
CA PHE A 530 -8.10 20.01 -33.72
C PHE A 530 -8.80 19.84 -35.08
N ALA A 531 -9.69 18.85 -35.17
CA ALA A 531 -10.29 18.41 -36.43
C ALA A 531 -11.66 19.06 -36.74
N SER A 532 -12.42 19.49 -35.75
CA SER A 532 -13.65 20.27 -35.92
C SER A 532 -14.14 20.77 -34.56
N GLY A 533 -14.47 22.05 -34.44
CA GLY A 533 -15.03 22.61 -33.21
C GLY A 533 -15.11 24.13 -33.23
N LYS A 534 -15.69 24.72 -32.18
CA LYS A 534 -15.93 26.18 -32.12
C LYS A 534 -14.71 26.93 -31.59
N THR A 535 -14.36 26.73 -30.32
CA THR A 535 -13.25 27.44 -29.64
C THR A 535 -12.06 26.50 -29.44
N GLY A 536 -10.89 26.82 -29.98
CA GLY A 536 -9.72 25.95 -29.93
C GLY A 536 -9.09 25.89 -28.54
N ILE A 537 -8.43 26.98 -28.14
CA ILE A 537 -7.73 27.11 -26.86
C ILE A 537 -8.12 28.45 -26.22
N LYS A 538 -8.52 28.40 -24.96
CA LYS A 538 -8.83 29.54 -24.10
C LYS A 538 -7.91 29.51 -22.88
N ILE A 539 -7.22 30.61 -22.62
CA ILE A 539 -6.33 30.80 -21.48
C ILE A 539 -6.81 32.03 -20.71
N ALA A 540 -7.12 31.85 -19.42
CA ALA A 540 -7.58 32.93 -18.56
C ALA A 540 -6.42 33.69 -17.91
N LYS A 541 -6.70 34.93 -17.51
CA LYS A 541 -5.79 35.80 -16.76
C LYS A 541 -5.35 35.15 -15.44
N GLY A 542 -4.05 34.90 -15.28
CA GLY A 542 -3.46 34.27 -14.09
C GLY A 542 -2.84 32.89 -14.30
N VAL A 543 -2.68 32.46 -15.56
CA VAL A 543 -1.79 31.35 -15.94
C VAL A 543 -0.37 31.90 -16.10
N SER A 544 0.63 31.33 -15.39
CA SER A 544 2.00 31.89 -15.40
C SER A 544 2.87 31.38 -16.54
N GLU A 545 2.75 30.12 -16.95
CA GLU A 545 3.53 29.52 -18.05
C GLU A 545 2.68 28.55 -18.88
N CYS A 546 2.37 28.93 -20.12
CA CYS A 546 1.75 28.05 -21.11
C CYS A 546 2.65 27.91 -22.32
N THR A 547 3.01 26.68 -22.69
CA THR A 547 3.82 26.38 -23.87
C THR A 547 2.98 25.59 -24.86
N ILE A 548 2.79 26.15 -26.06
CA ILE A 548 2.05 25.51 -27.16
C ILE A 548 3.03 25.23 -28.29
N LEU A 549 3.26 23.95 -28.61
CA LEU A 549 4.20 23.51 -29.64
C LEU A 549 3.49 22.72 -30.73
N ASN A 550 3.63 23.19 -31.97
CA ASN A 550 3.13 22.55 -33.19
C ASN A 550 1.62 22.18 -33.15
N PRO A 551 0.71 23.11 -32.77
CA PRO A 551 -0.72 22.84 -32.88
C PRO A 551 -1.12 22.75 -34.35
N ARG A 552 -2.01 21.83 -34.69
CA ARG A 552 -2.57 21.66 -36.04
C ARG A 552 -4.09 21.81 -36.01
N PHE A 553 -4.63 22.50 -37.00
CA PHE A 553 -6.07 22.73 -37.14
C PHE A 553 -6.50 22.32 -38.56
N SER A 554 -7.55 21.51 -38.68
CA SER A 554 -8.13 21.16 -39.99
C SER A 554 -8.98 22.30 -40.58
N GLN A 555 -9.56 23.11 -39.70
CA GLN A 555 -10.30 24.33 -39.95
C GLN A 555 -9.88 25.30 -38.86
N VAL A 556 -9.62 26.56 -39.23
CA VAL A 556 -9.24 27.58 -38.24
C VAL A 556 -10.40 27.74 -37.25
N PRO A 557 -10.23 27.40 -35.96
CA PRO A 557 -11.27 27.62 -34.96
C PRO A 557 -11.50 29.12 -34.81
N GLU A 558 -12.68 29.52 -34.34
CA GLU A 558 -13.06 30.94 -34.34
C GLU A 558 -12.10 31.80 -33.50
N GLN A 559 -11.46 31.25 -32.46
CA GLN A 559 -10.51 32.00 -31.61
C GLN A 559 -9.46 31.09 -30.91
N ILE A 560 -8.21 31.56 -30.84
CA ILE A 560 -7.23 31.23 -29.77
C ILE A 560 -7.13 32.49 -28.91
N VAL A 561 -7.72 32.48 -27.72
CA VAL A 561 -7.82 33.68 -26.85
C VAL A 561 -6.91 33.51 -25.64
N ASP A 562 -6.00 34.48 -25.46
CA ASP A 562 -5.37 34.74 -24.18
C ASP A 562 -6.02 35.96 -23.54
N GLU A 563 -6.83 35.71 -22.52
CA GLU A 563 -7.52 36.76 -21.77
C GLU A 563 -6.58 37.46 -20.77
N ALA A 564 -5.31 37.03 -20.64
CA ALA A 564 -4.34 37.68 -19.75
C ALA A 564 -3.90 39.06 -20.26
N ASP A 565 -3.75 39.20 -21.58
CA ASP A 565 -3.17 40.38 -22.24
C ASP A 565 -4.09 41.07 -23.28
N ASP A 566 -5.37 40.67 -23.41
CA ASP A 566 -6.28 41.12 -24.50
C ASP A 566 -5.71 40.90 -25.92
N THR A 567 -4.61 40.15 -26.05
CA THR A 567 -3.97 39.78 -27.30
C THR A 567 -4.44 38.41 -27.75
N LEU A 568 -5.04 38.37 -28.94
CA LEU A 568 -5.25 37.14 -29.68
C LEU A 568 -3.87 36.53 -30.01
N ILE A 569 -3.50 35.39 -29.41
CA ILE A 569 -2.15 34.80 -29.59
C ILE A 569 -1.92 34.43 -31.06
N LEU A 570 -2.96 33.98 -31.76
CA LEU A 570 -2.92 33.59 -33.18
C LEU A 570 -4.30 33.90 -33.79
N ASP A 571 -4.35 34.84 -34.73
CA ASP A 571 -5.55 35.12 -35.51
C ASP A 571 -5.65 34.20 -36.75
N LYS A 572 -6.78 34.28 -37.45
CA LYS A 572 -7.02 33.50 -38.66
C LYS A 572 -6.06 33.83 -39.80
N GLU A 573 -5.62 35.09 -39.95
CA GLU A 573 -4.60 35.50 -40.93
C GLU A 573 -3.23 34.88 -40.65
N TYR A 574 -2.84 34.74 -39.37
CA TYR A 574 -1.55 34.13 -38.99
C TYR A 574 -1.48 32.62 -39.29
N MET A 575 -2.63 31.94 -39.28
CA MET A 575 -2.73 30.49 -39.54
C MET A 575 -2.89 30.13 -41.03
N ASP A 576 -3.41 31.04 -41.85
CA ASP A 576 -3.52 30.87 -43.32
C ASP A 576 -2.16 31.04 -44.02
N HIS A 577 -1.19 31.69 -43.37
CA HIS A 577 0.21 31.74 -43.79
C HIS A 577 0.97 30.57 -43.16
N GLY A 578 0.94 29.42 -43.85
CA GLY A 578 1.54 28.17 -43.39
C GLY A 578 2.92 28.34 -42.74
N THR A 579 3.02 27.81 -41.52
CA THR A 579 4.22 27.40 -40.77
C THR A 579 5.56 27.76 -41.41
N ASP A 580 6.12 28.89 -41.00
CA ASP A 580 7.58 29.12 -40.94
C ASP A 580 7.87 30.18 -39.86
N GLN A 581 7.73 29.79 -38.59
CA GLN A 581 8.61 30.15 -37.45
C GLN A 581 8.13 29.53 -36.14
#